data_AF-A0A0F3RQ07-F1
#
_entry.id   AF-A0A0F3RQ07-F1
#
_cell.length_a   1.000
_cell.length_b   1.000
_cell.length_c   1.000
_cell.angle_alpha   90.00
_cell.angle_beta   90.00
_cell.angle_gamma   90.00
#
_symmetry.space_group_name_H-M   'P 1'
#
loop_
_entity.id
_entity.type
_entity.pdbx_description
1 polymer ?
#
loop_
_entity_poly.entity_id
_entity_poly.type
_entity_poly.pdbx_seq_one_letter_code
_entity_poly.pdbx_strand_id
1 'polypeptide(L)'
;MATVAERKHRMIMTITQTIVQNGFATLKMDRIAKLMGVSRAKLYQYYSSKDAVITAVVEQYLQFMAEQPVPTGQDAAASVRQLPCVLLSLITLIGSSSHQFRTDLAHSDSDLSQRFEREYADWLARARQFLTTGKANGAYNAQLNPGLFLIQLEATIPMAMMPAVLSRYGGSSQDVLPDYLQMLMTQVVVPAKWADVDFSTITSALQQLTINYQQVLTK
;
A
#
# COMPACT_ATOMS: atom_id res chain seq x y z
N MET A 1 10.98 -10.23 25.55
CA MET A 1 9.56 -10.56 25.27
C MET A 1 8.94 -9.40 24.51
N ALA A 2 8.10 -9.64 23.50
CA ALA A 2 7.48 -8.56 22.74
C ALA A 2 6.51 -7.73 23.60
N THR A 3 6.50 -6.41 23.41
CA THR A 3 5.59 -5.50 24.14
C THR A 3 4.12 -5.77 23.77
N VAL A 4 3.18 -5.21 24.52
CA VAL A 4 1.75 -5.30 24.17
C VAL A 4 1.47 -4.59 22.84
N ALA A 5 2.11 -3.44 22.61
CA ALA A 5 2.01 -2.67 21.37
C ALA A 5 2.51 -3.47 20.16
N GLU A 6 3.69 -4.10 20.25
CA GLU A 6 4.24 -4.95 19.18
C GLU A 6 3.34 -6.14 18.84
N ARG A 7 2.67 -6.72 19.86
CA ARG A 7 1.71 -7.81 19.66
C ARG A 7 0.47 -7.32 18.93
N LYS A 8 -0.10 -6.19 19.35
CA LYS A 8 -1.24 -5.56 18.66
C LYS A 8 -0.91 -5.26 17.19
N HIS A 9 0.25 -4.65 16.96
CA HIS A 9 0.71 -4.31 15.61
C HIS A 9 0.84 -5.55 14.71
N ARG A 10 1.47 -6.64 15.18
CA ARG A 10 1.56 -7.89 14.39
C ARG A 10 0.19 -8.50 14.09
N MET A 11 -0.74 -8.46 15.05
CA MET A 11 -2.10 -8.95 14.86
C MET A 11 -2.84 -8.16 13.78
N ILE A 12 -2.75 -6.82 13.83
CA ILE A 12 -3.36 -5.97 12.80
C ILE A 12 -2.74 -6.22 11.43
N MET A 13 -1.41 -6.27 11.34
CA MET A 13 -0.74 -6.57 10.06
C MET A 13 -1.17 -7.89 9.43
N THR A 14 -1.47 -8.89 10.25
CA THR A 14 -1.93 -10.20 9.77
C THR A 14 -3.37 -10.15 9.26
N ILE A 15 -4.28 -9.44 9.93
CA ILE A 15 -5.68 -9.34 9.50
C ILE A 15 -5.82 -8.42 8.27
N THR A 16 -5.00 -7.38 8.15
CA THR A 16 -5.05 -6.39 7.07
C THR A 16 -5.02 -7.06 5.71
N GLN A 17 -4.15 -8.05 5.49
CA GLN A 17 -4.05 -8.75 4.21
C GLN A 17 -5.37 -9.46 3.82
N THR A 18 -6.07 -10.06 4.79
CA THR A 18 -7.38 -10.71 4.55
C THR A 18 -8.47 -9.68 4.24
N ILE A 19 -8.46 -8.57 4.98
CA ILE A 19 -9.42 -7.47 4.81
C ILE A 19 -9.29 -6.84 3.42
N VAL A 20 -8.06 -6.67 2.93
CA VAL A 20 -7.80 -6.14 1.59
C VAL A 20 -8.40 -7.05 0.51
N GLN A 21 -8.29 -8.35 0.64
CA GLN A 21 -8.76 -9.25 -0.41
C GLN A 21 -10.27 -9.44 -0.42
N ASN A 22 -10.88 -9.57 0.77
CA ASN A 22 -12.26 -10.05 0.89
C ASN A 22 -13.20 -9.00 1.50
N GLY A 23 -12.69 -7.83 1.83
CA GLY A 23 -13.37 -6.92 2.74
C GLY A 23 -13.43 -7.48 4.17
N PHE A 24 -14.26 -6.84 4.98
CA PHE A 24 -14.50 -7.23 6.36
C PHE A 24 -15.99 -7.33 6.72
N ALA A 25 -16.93 -7.01 5.82
CA ALA A 25 -18.36 -7.04 6.07
C ALA A 25 -18.81 -8.38 6.69
N THR A 26 -18.36 -9.50 6.13
CA THR A 26 -18.73 -10.86 6.57
C THR A 26 -17.83 -11.42 7.70
N LEU A 27 -16.73 -10.73 8.05
CA LEU A 27 -15.83 -11.19 9.11
C LEU A 27 -16.52 -11.16 10.48
N LYS A 28 -16.30 -12.23 11.25
CA LYS A 28 -16.75 -12.37 12.64
C LYS A 28 -15.54 -12.45 13.56
N MET A 29 -15.72 -12.08 14.83
CA MET A 29 -14.64 -12.11 15.84
C MET A 29 -13.93 -13.46 15.94
N ASP A 30 -14.64 -14.58 15.79
CA ASP A 30 -14.03 -15.92 15.81
C ASP A 30 -13.06 -16.15 14.64
N ARG A 31 -13.43 -15.69 13.44
CA ARG A 31 -12.56 -15.77 12.26
C ARG A 31 -11.39 -14.80 12.39
N ILE A 32 -11.62 -13.59 12.89
CA ILE A 32 -10.57 -12.60 13.16
C ILE A 32 -9.53 -13.16 14.14
N ALA A 33 -9.97 -13.76 15.25
CA ALA A 33 -9.07 -14.37 16.24
C ALA A 33 -8.23 -15.49 15.63
N LYS A 34 -8.85 -16.37 14.82
CA LYS A 34 -8.16 -17.45 14.10
C LYS A 34 -7.11 -16.89 13.13
N LEU A 35 -7.45 -15.86 12.36
CA LEU A 35 -6.53 -15.21 11.42
C LEU A 35 -5.35 -14.56 12.15
N MET A 36 -5.61 -13.92 13.30
CA MET A 36 -4.58 -13.31 14.14
C MET A 36 -3.77 -14.31 14.98
N GLY A 37 -4.08 -15.61 14.91
CA GLY A 37 -3.37 -16.66 15.67
C GLY A 37 -3.58 -16.58 17.19
N VAL A 38 -4.72 -16.07 17.66
CA VAL A 38 -5.07 -15.94 19.07
C VAL A 38 -6.42 -16.59 19.39
N SER A 39 -6.67 -16.91 20.66
CA SER A 39 -8.00 -17.35 21.09
C SER A 39 -8.99 -16.19 21.05
N ARG A 40 -10.29 -16.50 20.88
CA ARG A 40 -11.38 -15.52 20.95
C ARG A 40 -11.29 -14.69 22.23
N ALA A 41 -11.17 -15.34 23.38
CA ALA A 41 -11.06 -14.67 24.68
C ALA A 41 -9.87 -13.70 24.75
N LYS A 42 -8.71 -14.08 24.19
CA LYS A 42 -7.53 -13.22 24.13
C LYS A 42 -7.71 -12.05 23.17
N LEU A 43 -8.42 -12.22 22.06
CA LEU A 43 -8.73 -11.11 21.16
C LEU A 43 -9.60 -10.05 21.85
N TYR A 44 -10.62 -10.47 22.62
CA TYR A 44 -11.48 -9.57 23.38
C TYR A 44 -10.74 -8.79 24.48
N GLN A 45 -9.59 -9.28 24.96
CA GLN A 45 -8.72 -8.51 25.87
C GLN A 45 -8.04 -7.32 25.16
N TYR A 46 -7.90 -7.37 23.83
CA TYR A 46 -7.27 -6.31 23.04
C TYR A 46 -8.27 -5.39 22.35
N TYR A 47 -9.39 -5.94 21.85
CA TYR A 47 -10.40 -5.23 21.08
C TYR A 47 -11.81 -5.67 21.51
N SER A 48 -12.65 -4.71 21.91
CA SER A 48 -13.99 -4.97 22.45
C SER A 48 -14.99 -5.45 21.40
N SER A 49 -14.78 -5.13 20.13
CA SER A 49 -15.67 -5.46 19.03
C SER A 49 -14.91 -5.65 17.71
N LYS A 50 -15.61 -6.12 16.67
CA LYS A 50 -15.10 -6.09 15.30
C LYS A 50 -14.76 -4.66 14.88
N ASP A 51 -15.62 -3.70 15.20
CA ASP A 51 -15.43 -2.30 14.81
C ASP A 51 -14.18 -1.70 15.47
N ALA A 52 -13.85 -2.08 16.71
CA ALA A 52 -12.60 -1.71 17.35
C ALA A 52 -11.36 -2.29 16.63
N VAL A 53 -11.47 -3.50 16.07
CA VAL A 53 -10.41 -4.07 15.21
C VAL A 53 -10.27 -3.27 13.91
N ILE A 54 -11.39 -2.95 13.26
CA ILE A 54 -11.38 -2.18 11.99
C ILE A 54 -10.87 -0.76 12.22
N THR A 55 -11.23 -0.13 13.33
CA THR A 55 -10.69 1.17 13.73
C THR A 55 -9.17 1.12 13.86
N ALA A 56 -8.63 0.10 14.53
CA ALA A 56 -7.19 -0.08 14.65
C ALA A 56 -6.50 -0.37 13.30
N VAL A 57 -7.16 -1.06 12.37
CA VAL A 57 -6.68 -1.23 10.98
C VAL A 57 -6.61 0.11 10.26
N VAL A 58 -7.67 0.93 10.35
CA VAL A 58 -7.70 2.27 9.73
C VAL A 58 -6.65 3.18 10.33
N GLU A 59 -6.53 3.22 11.66
CA GLU A 59 -5.50 3.98 12.37
C GLU A 59 -4.10 3.63 11.89
N GLN A 60 -3.83 2.37 11.56
CA GLN A 60 -2.55 1.98 11.01
C GLN A 60 -2.30 2.57 9.61
N TYR A 61 -3.31 2.66 8.74
CA TYR A 61 -3.13 3.35 7.45
C TYR A 61 -2.91 4.85 7.63
N LEU A 62 -3.67 5.47 8.55
CA LEU A 62 -3.52 6.90 8.85
C LEU A 62 -2.12 7.20 9.40
N GLN A 63 -1.64 6.35 10.31
CA GLN A 63 -0.28 6.44 10.85
C GLN A 63 0.77 6.25 9.74
N PHE A 64 0.59 5.27 8.85
CA PHE A 64 1.49 5.08 7.72
C PHE A 64 1.58 6.33 6.82
N MET A 65 0.46 6.95 6.49
CA MET A 65 0.44 8.19 5.69
C MET A 65 1.12 9.36 6.40
N ALA A 66 1.00 9.43 7.72
CA ALA A 66 1.64 10.47 8.53
C ALA A 66 3.16 10.25 8.67
N GLU A 67 3.60 9.00 8.83
CA GLU A 67 5.00 8.62 9.04
C GLU A 67 5.80 8.50 7.74
N GLN A 68 5.12 8.39 6.59
CA GLN A 68 5.72 8.36 5.26
C GLN A 68 5.41 9.65 4.49
N PRO A 69 5.96 10.81 4.92
CA PRO A 69 5.74 12.06 4.22
C PRO A 69 6.37 11.99 2.83
N VAL A 70 5.63 12.46 1.83
CA VAL A 70 6.16 12.59 0.47
C VAL A 70 7.16 13.75 0.45
N PRO A 71 8.42 13.54 0.02
CA PRO A 71 9.41 14.59 -0.07
C PRO A 71 9.04 15.61 -1.15
N THR A 72 9.64 16.80 -1.10
CA THR A 72 9.33 17.88 -2.03
C THR A 72 10.10 17.81 -3.35
N GLY A 73 11.22 17.06 -3.40
CA GLY A 73 12.06 16.97 -4.60
C GLY A 73 12.82 18.27 -4.90
N GLN A 74 13.62 18.76 -3.93
CA GLN A 74 14.28 20.08 -3.97
C GLN A 74 15.05 20.39 -5.26
N ASP A 75 15.67 19.36 -5.84
CA ASP A 75 16.35 19.43 -7.14
C ASP A 75 16.17 18.11 -7.90
N ALA A 76 16.74 18.05 -9.11
CA ALA A 76 16.62 16.88 -9.97
C ALA A 76 17.28 15.62 -9.36
N ALA A 77 18.42 15.76 -8.68
CA ALA A 77 19.12 14.63 -8.07
C ALA A 77 18.33 14.08 -6.87
N ALA A 78 17.79 14.96 -6.03
CA ALA A 78 16.91 14.61 -4.92
C ALA A 78 15.66 13.88 -5.41
N SER A 79 15.01 14.40 -6.46
CA SER A 79 13.80 13.80 -7.04
C SER A 79 14.05 12.39 -7.56
N VAL A 80 15.20 12.14 -8.20
CA VAL A 80 15.57 10.79 -8.65
C VAL A 80 15.87 9.87 -7.48
N ARG A 81 16.71 10.30 -6.54
CA ARG A 81 17.10 9.50 -5.37
C ARG A 81 15.92 9.14 -4.47
N GLN A 82 14.92 10.01 -4.37
CA GLN A 82 13.75 9.82 -3.50
C GLN A 82 12.62 9.01 -4.16
N LEU A 83 12.61 8.91 -5.49
CA LEU A 83 11.53 8.25 -6.24
C LEU A 83 11.27 6.80 -5.80
N PRO A 84 12.29 5.92 -5.60
CA PRO A 84 12.05 4.56 -5.14
C PRO A 84 11.23 4.49 -3.84
N CYS A 85 11.59 5.29 -2.84
CA CYS A 85 10.89 5.31 -1.56
C CYS A 85 9.43 5.80 -1.72
N VAL A 86 9.20 6.85 -2.52
CA VAL A 86 7.84 7.33 -2.81
C VAL A 86 7.00 6.26 -3.51
N LEU A 87 7.57 5.56 -4.50
CA LEU A 87 6.89 4.47 -5.20
C LEU A 87 6.58 3.29 -4.29
N LEU A 88 7.50 2.90 -3.41
CA LEU A 88 7.27 1.86 -2.42
C LEU A 88 6.09 2.22 -1.51
N SER A 89 6.03 3.45 -1.01
CA SER A 89 4.93 3.90 -0.15
C SER A 89 3.60 3.93 -0.90
N LEU A 90 3.60 4.37 -2.17
CA LEU A 90 2.40 4.37 -3.03
C LEU A 90 1.89 2.95 -3.24
N ILE A 91 2.75 2.06 -3.70
CA ILE A 91 2.41 0.67 -3.99
C ILE A 91 1.92 -0.05 -2.72
N THR A 92 2.59 0.19 -1.58
CA THR A 92 2.20 -0.41 -0.29
C THR A 92 0.80 0.01 0.12
N LEU A 93 0.49 1.31 0.08
CA LEU A 93 -0.81 1.81 0.52
C LEU A 93 -1.93 1.47 -0.47
N ILE A 94 -1.69 1.61 -1.78
CA ILE A 94 -2.65 1.23 -2.84
C ILE A 94 -2.95 -0.27 -2.74
N GLY A 95 -1.89 -1.09 -2.71
CA GLY A 95 -2.02 -2.54 -2.62
C GLY A 95 -2.71 -3.00 -1.34
N SER A 96 -2.64 -2.20 -0.26
CA SER A 96 -3.23 -2.52 1.04
C SER A 96 -4.54 -1.80 1.36
N SER A 97 -5.17 -1.05 0.44
CA SER A 97 -6.44 -0.37 0.70
C SER A 97 -7.46 -0.61 -0.40
N SER A 98 -7.88 -1.88 -0.54
CA SER A 98 -8.74 -2.31 -1.65
C SER A 98 -10.07 -1.57 -1.72
N HIS A 99 -10.64 -1.55 -2.92
CA HIS A 99 -11.99 -1.04 -3.15
C HIS A 99 -13.03 -1.71 -2.23
N GLN A 100 -12.92 -3.02 -2.01
CA GLN A 100 -13.85 -3.73 -1.12
C GLN A 100 -13.71 -3.26 0.34
N PHE A 101 -12.49 -3.08 0.84
CA PHE A 101 -12.25 -2.54 2.18
C PHE A 101 -12.86 -1.15 2.34
N ARG A 102 -12.62 -0.25 1.37
CA ARG A 102 -13.15 1.12 1.39
C ARG A 102 -14.68 1.14 1.33
N THR A 103 -15.27 0.27 0.50
CA THR A 103 -16.71 0.08 0.42
C THR A 103 -17.27 -0.36 1.76
N ASP A 104 -16.70 -1.40 2.37
CA ASP A 104 -17.16 -1.89 3.67
C ASP A 104 -17.03 -0.82 4.77
N LEU A 105 -15.95 -0.03 4.75
CA LEU A 105 -15.72 1.07 5.69
C LEU A 105 -16.78 2.16 5.56
N ALA A 106 -17.12 2.57 4.33
CA ALA A 106 -18.17 3.56 4.08
C ALA A 106 -19.54 3.10 4.60
N HIS A 107 -19.83 1.80 4.56
CA HIS A 107 -21.09 1.25 5.09
C HIS A 107 -21.08 1.08 6.62
N SER A 108 -19.93 0.71 7.21
CA SER A 108 -19.85 0.42 8.64
C SER A 108 -19.67 1.67 9.50
N ASP A 109 -18.87 2.63 9.04
CA ASP A 109 -18.52 3.84 9.78
C ASP A 109 -18.22 4.99 8.80
N SER A 110 -19.21 5.85 8.58
CA SER A 110 -19.11 6.95 7.62
C SER A 110 -18.10 8.02 8.04
N ASP A 111 -17.89 8.26 9.34
CA ASP A 111 -16.95 9.27 9.83
C ASP A 111 -15.51 8.79 9.64
N LEU A 112 -15.25 7.54 10.05
CA LEU A 112 -13.94 6.92 9.86
C LEU A 112 -13.59 6.76 8.38
N SER A 113 -14.58 6.44 7.54
CA SER A 113 -14.43 6.42 6.08
C SER A 113 -14.06 7.79 5.51
N GLN A 114 -14.78 8.85 5.89
CA GLN A 114 -14.49 10.21 5.42
C GLN A 114 -13.10 10.68 5.85
N ARG A 115 -12.69 10.35 7.07
CA ARG A 115 -11.34 10.65 7.57
C ARG A 115 -10.28 9.92 6.75
N PHE A 116 -10.46 8.61 6.52
CA PHE A 116 -9.54 7.83 5.71
C PHE A 116 -9.40 8.38 4.28
N GLU A 117 -10.52 8.65 3.60
CA GLU A 117 -10.51 9.15 2.22
C GLU A 117 -9.88 10.55 2.12
N ARG A 118 -10.09 11.42 3.12
CA ARG A 118 -9.45 12.75 3.16
C ARG A 118 -7.94 12.64 3.28
N GLU A 119 -7.45 11.89 4.26
CA GLU A 119 -6.00 11.73 4.49
C GLU A 119 -5.33 11.03 3.31
N TYR A 120 -6.01 10.07 2.70
CA TYR A 120 -5.56 9.39 1.48
C TYR A 120 -5.47 10.35 0.28
N ALA A 121 -6.50 11.18 0.06
CA ALA A 121 -6.51 12.18 -1.01
C ALA A 121 -5.41 13.23 -0.81
N ASP A 122 -5.22 13.73 0.42
CA ASP A 122 -4.15 14.69 0.74
C ASP A 122 -2.77 14.07 0.52
N TRP A 123 -2.60 12.80 0.87
CA TRP A 123 -1.35 12.08 0.66
C TRP A 123 -1.05 11.84 -0.84
N LEU A 124 -2.05 11.48 -1.64
CA LEU A 124 -1.92 11.40 -3.10
C LEU A 124 -1.65 12.76 -3.75
N ALA A 125 -2.25 13.84 -3.24
CA ALA A 125 -1.97 15.19 -3.72
C ALA A 125 -0.49 15.57 -3.53
N ARG A 126 0.10 15.19 -2.38
CA ARG A 126 1.53 15.36 -2.12
C ARG A 126 2.39 14.53 -3.09
N ALA A 127 2.02 13.27 -3.36
CA ALA A 127 2.70 12.42 -4.36
C ALA A 127 2.64 13.03 -5.77
N ARG A 128 1.47 13.56 -6.16
CA ARG A 128 1.28 14.27 -7.42
C ARG A 128 2.18 15.51 -7.51
N GLN A 129 2.31 16.26 -6.41
CA GLN A 129 3.17 17.43 -6.36
C GLN A 129 4.65 17.05 -6.50
N PHE A 130 5.11 16.00 -5.83
CA PHE A 130 6.47 15.48 -6.00
C PHE A 130 6.79 15.12 -7.47
N LEU A 131 5.87 14.42 -8.14
CA LEU A 131 5.99 14.11 -9.58
C LEU A 131 5.99 15.38 -10.45
N THR A 132 5.21 16.40 -10.07
CA THR A 132 5.18 17.69 -10.76
C THR A 132 6.50 18.44 -10.59
N THR A 133 7.08 18.45 -9.39
CA THR A 133 8.38 19.08 -9.11
C THR A 133 9.49 18.39 -9.88
N GLY A 134 9.54 17.05 -9.87
CA GLY A 134 10.56 16.31 -10.62
C GLY A 134 10.45 16.51 -12.14
N LYS A 135 9.25 16.77 -12.66
CA LYS A 135 9.08 17.21 -14.05
C LYS A 135 9.63 18.62 -14.27
N ALA A 136 9.33 19.56 -13.38
CA ALA A 136 9.75 20.95 -13.49
C ALA A 136 11.28 21.13 -13.37
N ASN A 137 11.94 20.30 -12.56
CA ASN A 137 13.40 20.36 -12.37
C ASN A 137 14.20 19.48 -13.35
N GLY A 138 13.54 18.79 -14.29
CA GLY A 138 14.19 17.97 -15.30
C GLY A 138 14.64 16.57 -14.83
N ALA A 139 14.21 16.11 -13.65
CA ALA A 139 14.37 14.71 -13.24
C ALA A 139 13.48 13.75 -14.05
N TYR A 140 12.27 14.19 -14.36
CA TYR A 140 11.22 13.35 -14.96
C TYR A 140 10.88 13.79 -16.38
N ASN A 141 10.36 12.84 -17.16
CA ASN A 141 9.99 13.04 -18.56
C ASN A 141 9.00 14.20 -18.72
N ALA A 142 9.21 15.04 -19.74
CA ALA A 142 8.33 16.17 -20.03
C ALA A 142 6.90 15.74 -20.38
N GLN A 143 6.72 14.53 -20.90
CA GLN A 143 5.43 13.93 -21.25
C GLN A 143 4.72 13.29 -20.04
N LEU A 144 5.40 13.14 -18.90
CA LEU A 144 4.77 12.61 -17.69
C LEU A 144 3.54 13.46 -17.33
N ASN A 145 2.41 12.78 -17.18
CA ASN A 145 1.21 13.33 -16.57
C ASN A 145 1.07 12.74 -15.16
N PRO A 146 1.39 13.51 -14.10
CA PRO A 146 1.36 13.02 -12.73
C PRO A 146 0.01 12.45 -12.29
N GLY A 147 -1.11 13.03 -12.76
CA GLY A 147 -2.45 12.55 -12.41
C GLY A 147 -2.76 11.19 -13.06
N LEU A 148 -2.51 11.06 -14.36
CA LEU A 148 -2.71 9.80 -15.08
C LEU A 148 -1.78 8.69 -14.56
N PHE A 149 -0.55 9.04 -14.19
CA PHE A 149 0.38 8.09 -13.59
C PHE A 149 -0.14 7.51 -12.27
N LEU A 150 -0.71 8.34 -11.38
CA LEU A 150 -1.31 7.87 -10.13
C LEU A 150 -2.55 7.00 -10.40
N ILE A 151 -3.42 7.39 -11.33
CA ILE A 151 -4.57 6.57 -11.76
C ILE A 151 -4.10 5.20 -12.27
N GLN A 152 -3.04 5.18 -13.08
CA GLN A 152 -2.45 3.94 -13.58
C GLN A 152 -1.95 3.04 -12.45
N LEU A 153 -1.31 3.59 -11.42
CA LEU A 153 -0.91 2.83 -10.24
C LEU A 153 -2.12 2.27 -9.49
N GLU A 154 -3.13 3.10 -9.22
CA GLU A 154 -4.35 2.68 -8.51
C GLU A 154 -5.16 1.61 -9.27
N ALA A 155 -5.09 1.60 -10.60
CA ALA A 155 -5.72 0.57 -11.42
C ALA A 155 -4.88 -0.71 -11.53
N THR A 156 -3.56 -0.57 -11.69
CA THR A 156 -2.67 -1.69 -12.02
C THR A 156 -2.27 -2.49 -10.79
N ILE A 157 -1.90 -1.82 -9.70
CA ILE A 157 -1.35 -2.49 -8.51
C ILE A 157 -2.34 -3.48 -7.90
N PRO A 158 -3.63 -3.15 -7.68
CA PRO A 158 -4.58 -4.11 -7.14
C PRO A 158 -4.71 -5.34 -8.03
N MET A 159 -4.77 -5.16 -9.36
CA MET A 159 -4.87 -6.27 -10.32
C MET A 159 -3.60 -7.12 -10.37
N ALA A 160 -2.43 -6.49 -10.31
CA ALA A 160 -1.14 -7.17 -10.26
C ALA A 160 -0.95 -7.99 -8.98
N MET A 161 -1.69 -7.67 -7.91
CA MET A 161 -1.69 -8.42 -6.66
C MET A 161 -2.74 -9.55 -6.59
N MET A 162 -3.58 -9.71 -7.62
CA MET A 162 -4.58 -10.78 -7.67
C MET A 162 -4.00 -12.08 -8.26
N PRO A 163 -3.98 -13.22 -7.54
CA PRO A 163 -3.43 -14.47 -8.08
C PRO A 163 -4.13 -15.03 -9.30
N ALA A 164 -5.45 -14.83 -9.43
CA ALA A 164 -6.16 -15.23 -10.64
C ALA A 164 -5.60 -14.53 -11.90
N VAL A 165 -5.18 -13.27 -11.76
CA VAL A 165 -4.54 -12.49 -12.83
C VAL A 165 -3.13 -13.01 -13.06
N LEU A 166 -2.34 -13.17 -12.00
CA LEU A 166 -0.95 -13.62 -12.09
C LEU A 166 -0.82 -15.00 -12.77
N SER A 167 -1.64 -15.97 -12.36
CA SER A 167 -1.67 -17.31 -12.95
C SER A 167 -1.99 -17.30 -14.45
N ARG A 168 -2.83 -16.37 -14.92
CA ARG A 168 -3.21 -16.26 -16.34
C ARG A 168 -2.04 -15.87 -17.22
N TYR A 169 -1.10 -15.08 -16.71
CA TYR A 169 0.05 -14.57 -17.46
C TYR A 169 1.34 -15.37 -17.19
N GLY A 170 1.22 -16.58 -16.61
CA GLY A 170 2.38 -17.41 -16.24
C GLY A 170 3.18 -16.87 -15.07
N GLY A 171 2.63 -15.87 -14.37
CA GLY A 171 3.26 -15.17 -13.26
C GLY A 171 3.09 -15.91 -11.95
N SER A 172 4.19 -16.51 -11.50
CA SER A 172 4.43 -16.81 -10.08
C SER A 172 5.76 -16.17 -9.75
N SER A 173 5.86 -14.86 -9.85
CA SER A 173 7.05 -14.17 -9.38
C SER A 173 6.65 -13.16 -8.33
N GLN A 174 7.29 -13.31 -7.17
CA GLN A 174 7.52 -12.23 -6.21
C GLN A 174 8.03 -10.94 -6.89
N ASP A 175 8.54 -11.05 -8.12
CA ASP A 175 9.12 -10.00 -8.95
C ASP A 175 8.12 -9.17 -9.77
N VAL A 176 6.82 -9.49 -9.76
CA VAL A 176 5.79 -8.70 -10.50
C VAL A 176 5.86 -7.20 -10.22
N LEU A 177 6.01 -6.80 -8.96
CA LEU A 177 6.11 -5.39 -8.60
C LEU A 177 7.47 -4.78 -8.97
N PRO A 178 8.62 -5.42 -8.67
CA PRO A 178 9.91 -5.01 -9.22
C PRO A 178 9.92 -4.82 -10.75
N ASP A 179 9.41 -5.78 -11.51
CA ASP A 179 9.36 -5.74 -12.98
C ASP A 179 8.48 -4.58 -13.46
N TYR A 180 7.32 -4.39 -12.83
CA TYR A 180 6.45 -3.27 -13.11
C TYR A 180 7.13 -1.92 -12.85
N LEU A 181 7.87 -1.77 -11.75
CA LEU A 181 8.62 -0.55 -11.47
C LEU A 181 9.69 -0.27 -12.52
N GLN A 182 10.37 -1.31 -13.01
CA GLN A 182 11.34 -1.15 -14.08
C GLN A 182 10.68 -0.65 -15.38
N MET A 183 9.47 -1.10 -15.69
CA MET A 183 8.69 -0.54 -16.81
C MET A 183 8.31 0.94 -16.57
N LEU A 184 7.88 1.29 -15.35
CA LEU A 184 7.51 2.66 -15.00
C LEU A 184 8.71 3.62 -15.05
N MET A 185 9.93 3.14 -14.80
CA MET A 185 11.17 3.94 -14.89
C MET A 185 11.27 4.67 -16.23
N THR A 186 10.96 3.98 -17.32
CA THR A 186 11.02 4.53 -18.68
C THR A 186 9.94 5.59 -18.93
N GLN A 187 8.82 5.53 -18.21
CA GLN A 187 7.71 6.48 -18.30
C GLN A 187 7.95 7.72 -17.45
N VAL A 188 8.62 7.55 -16.30
CA VAL A 188 8.78 8.61 -15.30
C VAL A 188 10.11 9.35 -15.44
N VAL A 189 11.24 8.66 -15.45
CA VAL A 189 12.57 9.29 -15.32
C VAL A 189 13.19 9.54 -16.69
N VAL A 190 13.85 10.69 -16.86
CA VAL A 190 14.58 10.98 -18.11
C VAL A 190 15.74 9.98 -18.32
N PRO A 191 16.02 9.56 -19.57
CA PRO A 191 17.05 8.54 -19.83
C PRO A 191 18.43 8.85 -19.25
N ALA A 192 18.82 10.13 -19.28
CA ALA A 192 20.11 10.58 -18.75
C ALA A 192 20.28 10.37 -17.23
N LYS A 193 19.20 10.08 -16.50
CA LYS A 193 19.18 9.91 -15.04
C LYS A 193 18.82 8.50 -14.59
N TRP A 194 18.65 7.55 -15.51
CA TRP A 194 18.28 6.18 -15.15
C TRP A 194 19.31 5.50 -14.24
N ALA A 195 20.61 5.77 -14.44
CA ALA A 195 21.68 5.21 -13.61
C ALA A 195 21.65 5.70 -12.16
N ASP A 196 20.99 6.82 -11.88
CA ASP A 196 20.89 7.41 -10.53
C ASP A 196 19.69 6.87 -9.74
N VAL A 197 18.81 6.09 -10.38
CA VAL A 197 17.65 5.46 -9.74
C VAL A 197 18.07 4.11 -9.16
N ASP A 198 18.00 3.95 -7.84
CA ASP A 198 18.33 2.69 -7.18
C ASP A 198 17.08 1.99 -6.61
N PHE A 199 16.49 1.08 -7.39
CA PHE A 199 15.40 0.23 -6.93
C PHE A 199 15.84 -0.94 -6.04
N SER A 200 17.14 -1.27 -5.99
CA SER A 200 17.60 -2.38 -5.16
C SER A 200 17.27 -2.18 -3.67
N THR A 201 17.17 -0.91 -3.26
CA THR A 201 16.76 -0.48 -1.91
C THR A 201 15.34 -0.88 -1.54
N ILE A 202 14.45 -1.10 -2.51
CA ILE A 202 13.02 -1.40 -2.28
C ILE A 202 12.60 -2.78 -2.81
N THR A 203 13.41 -3.45 -3.63
CA THR A 203 13.08 -4.75 -4.25
C THR A 203 12.59 -5.78 -3.24
N SER A 204 13.34 -5.98 -2.14
CA SER A 204 12.96 -6.96 -1.11
C SER A 204 11.62 -6.63 -0.45
N ALA A 205 11.33 -5.35 -0.23
CA ALA A 205 10.05 -4.92 0.34
C ALA A 205 8.88 -5.21 -0.60
N LEU A 206 9.06 -4.96 -1.91
CA LEU A 206 8.05 -5.25 -2.93
C LEU A 206 7.82 -6.75 -3.09
N GLN A 207 8.89 -7.55 -3.08
CA GLN A 207 8.78 -9.02 -3.12
C GLN A 207 7.99 -9.54 -1.92
N GLN A 208 8.29 -9.06 -0.71
CA GLN A 208 7.54 -9.42 0.50
C GLN A 208 6.08 -8.99 0.42
N LEU A 209 5.79 -7.82 -0.16
CA LEU A 209 4.42 -7.37 -0.39
C LEU A 209 3.67 -8.37 -1.30
N THR A 210 4.25 -8.75 -2.43
CA THR A 210 3.67 -9.75 -3.34
C THR A 210 3.41 -11.09 -2.65
N ILE A 211 4.40 -11.60 -1.90
CA ILE A 211 4.30 -12.89 -1.19
C ILE A 211 3.17 -12.84 -0.16
N ASN A 212 3.09 -11.76 0.62
CA ASN A 212 2.06 -11.57 1.64
C ASN A 212 0.65 -11.64 1.04
N TYR A 213 0.43 -11.03 -0.13
CA TYR A 213 -0.87 -11.12 -0.81
C TYR A 213 -1.13 -12.52 -1.40
N GLN A 214 -0.11 -13.22 -1.88
CA GLN A 214 -0.30 -14.58 -2.42
C GLN A 214 -0.61 -15.63 -1.34
N GLN A 215 0.02 -15.54 -0.16
CA GLN A 215 -0.13 -16.55 0.91
C GLN A 215 -1.53 -16.60 1.55
N VAL A 216 -2.27 -15.50 1.53
CA VAL A 216 -3.64 -15.47 2.09
C VAL A 216 -4.63 -16.32 1.27
N LEU A 217 -4.30 -16.62 0.00
CA LEU A 217 -5.20 -17.29 -0.93
C LEU A 217 -5.05 -18.81 -0.99
N THR A 218 -4.02 -19.35 -0.34
CA THR A 218 -3.76 -20.80 -0.21
C THR A 218 -4.27 -21.39 1.12
N LYS A 219 -4.94 -20.59 1.97
CA LYS A 219 -5.49 -21.00 3.28
C LYS A 219 -7.00 -20.80 3.37
#